data_AF-A0A2A3TXL8-F1
#
_entry.id   AF-A0A2A3TXL8-F1
#
_cell.length_a   1.000
_cell.length_b   1.000
_cell.length_c   1.000
_cell.angle_alpha   90.00
_cell.angle_beta   90.00
_cell.angle_gamma   90.00
#
_symmetry.space_group_name_H-M   'P 1'
#
loop_
_entity.id
_entity.type
_entity.pdbx_description
1 polymer ?
#
loop_
_entity_poly.entity_id
_entity_poly.type
_entity_poly.pdbx_seq_one_letter_code
_entity_poly.pdbx_strand_id
1 'polypeptide(L)'
;MATKLNVYKKDGTTPVATGTDEDGADITGLSAGTVVPDGDYEATHTDDTGAKTESNRVSVPGFTVKPAQETAPTNVTSTPTADGATVKAD
;
A
#
# COMPACT_ATOMS: atom_id res chain seq x y z
N MET A 1 -13.17 22.14 10.75
CA MET A 1 -13.57 21.55 9.46
C MET A 1 -12.53 20.51 9.12
N ALA A 2 -12.91 19.24 9.06
CA ALA A 2 -11.99 18.18 8.70
C ALA A 2 -12.09 17.93 7.19
N THR A 3 -10.97 17.98 6.49
CA THR A 3 -10.86 17.56 5.09
C THR A 3 -10.66 16.06 5.05
N LYS A 4 -11.50 15.38 4.26
CA LYS A 4 -11.35 13.96 3.99
C LYS A 4 -10.57 13.79 2.69
N LEU A 5 -9.51 13.00 2.75
CA LEU A 5 -8.71 12.59 1.59
C LEU A 5 -9.38 11.36 0.96
N ASN A 6 -9.72 11.45 -0.32
CA ASN A 6 -10.24 10.33 -1.09
C ASN A 6 -9.27 10.00 -2.21
N VAL A 7 -8.99 8.72 -2.40
CA VAL A 7 -8.15 8.22 -3.48
C VAL A 7 -9.01 7.37 -4.41
N TYR A 8 -8.91 7.61 -5.70
CA TYR A 8 -9.61 6.92 -6.76
C TYR A 8 -8.60 6.23 -7.67
N LYS A 9 -9.00 5.10 -8.24
CA LYS A 9 -8.31 4.63 -9.44
C LYS A 9 -8.61 5.58 -10.59
N LYS A 10 -7.68 5.72 -11.54
CA LYS A 10 -7.87 6.51 -12.75
C LYS A 10 -9.22 6.20 -13.40
N ASP A 11 -9.94 7.26 -13.80
CA ASP A 11 -11.29 7.21 -14.39
C ASP A 11 -12.39 6.58 -13.51
N GLY A 12 -12.06 6.15 -12.29
CA GLY A 12 -13.00 5.60 -11.32
C GLY A 12 -13.86 6.68 -10.68
N THR A 13 -15.12 6.35 -10.39
CA THR A 13 -16.08 7.25 -9.73
C THR A 13 -16.22 6.96 -8.23
N THR A 14 -15.72 5.82 -7.77
CA THR A 14 -15.78 5.39 -6.36
C THR A 14 -14.38 5.42 -5.76
N PRO A 15 -14.20 5.97 -4.55
CA PRO A 15 -12.91 5.98 -3.89
C PRO A 15 -12.50 4.54 -3.53
N VAL A 16 -11.25 4.21 -3.80
CA VAL A 16 -10.61 2.93 -3.44
C VAL A 16 -10.01 2.98 -2.04
N ALA A 17 -9.70 4.17 -1.54
CA ALA A 17 -9.20 4.42 -0.21
C ALA A 17 -9.68 5.80 0.26
N THR A 18 -9.92 5.93 1.56
CA THR A 18 -10.30 7.21 2.17
C THR A 18 -9.62 7.37 3.50
N GLY A 19 -9.24 8.60 3.84
CA GLY A 19 -8.64 8.93 5.14
C GLY A 19 -8.54 10.43 5.37
N THR A 20 -7.53 10.85 6.11
CA THR A 20 -7.27 12.25 6.45
C THR A 20 -5.91 12.69 5.89
N ASP A 21 -5.63 13.99 5.89
CA ASP A 21 -4.30 14.47 5.49
C ASP A 21 -3.20 14.10 6.50
N GLU A 22 -3.58 13.81 7.76
CA GLU A 22 -2.65 13.44 8.83
C GLU A 22 -2.35 11.93 8.83
N ASP A 23 -3.39 11.10 8.71
CA ASP A 23 -3.25 9.64 8.72
C ASP A 23 -2.97 9.06 7.32
N GLY A 24 -3.31 9.81 6.26
CA GLY A 24 -3.25 9.34 4.87
C GLY A 24 -4.42 8.42 4.50
N ALA A 25 -4.36 7.83 3.30
CA ALA A 25 -5.33 6.86 2.80
C ALA A 25 -4.62 5.60 2.29
N ASP A 26 -5.02 4.43 2.80
CA ASP A 26 -4.36 3.17 2.49
C ASP A 26 -4.93 2.49 1.25
N ILE A 27 -4.15 2.43 0.18
CA ILE A 27 -4.46 1.62 -1.00
C ILE A 27 -4.08 0.16 -0.70
N THR A 28 -5.07 -0.73 -0.66
CA THR A 28 -4.88 -2.16 -0.35
C THR A 28 -5.31 -3.07 -1.51
N GLY A 29 -5.00 -4.37 -1.43
CA GLY A 29 -5.41 -5.37 -2.42
C GLY A 29 -4.54 -5.44 -3.68
N LEU A 30 -3.37 -4.79 -3.69
CA LEU A 30 -2.39 -4.89 -4.78
C LEU A 30 -1.42 -6.06 -4.55
N SER A 31 -1.05 -6.75 -5.63
CA SER A 31 -0.03 -7.81 -5.58
C SER A 31 1.34 -7.25 -5.19
N ALA A 32 2.11 -8.02 -4.44
CA ALA A 32 3.47 -7.64 -4.08
C ALA A 32 4.36 -7.46 -5.31
N GLY A 33 5.24 -6.44 -5.28
CA GLY A 33 6.10 -6.09 -6.42
C GLY A 33 5.38 -5.38 -7.58
N THR A 34 4.09 -5.06 -7.46
CA THR A 34 3.36 -4.32 -8.50
C THR A 34 3.91 -2.90 -8.61
N VAL A 35 4.23 -2.49 -9.83
CA VAL A 35 4.60 -1.11 -10.15
C VAL A 35 3.33 -0.37 -10.58
N VAL A 36 2.97 0.66 -9.81
CA VAL A 36 1.86 1.56 -10.10
C VAL A 36 2.46 2.84 -10.71
N PRO A 37 2.10 3.19 -11.95
CA PRO A 37 2.64 4.40 -12.59
C PRO A 37 2.01 5.68 -12.05
N ASP A 38 2.66 6.81 -12.28
CA ASP A 38 2.15 8.14 -11.95
C ASP A 38 0.75 8.35 -12.54
N GLY A 39 -0.19 8.82 -11.71
CA GLY A 39 -1.55 9.13 -12.14
C GLY A 39 -2.42 7.91 -12.49
N ASP A 40 -2.00 6.69 -12.13
CA ASP A 40 -2.90 5.52 -12.08
C ASP A 40 -3.91 5.61 -10.93
N TYR A 41 -3.55 6.40 -9.91
CA TYR A 41 -4.45 6.86 -8.87
C TYR A 41 -4.52 8.38 -8.84
N GLU A 42 -5.68 8.90 -8.42
CA GLU A 42 -5.95 10.31 -8.27
C GLU A 42 -6.54 10.57 -6.89
N ALA A 43 -6.16 11.69 -6.27
CA ALA A 43 -6.66 12.10 -4.96
C ALA A 43 -7.54 13.35 -5.07
N THR A 44 -8.52 13.44 -4.18
CA THR A 44 -9.35 14.63 -3.97
C THR A 44 -9.55 14.89 -2.48
N HIS A 45 -10.02 16.09 -2.18
CA HIS A 45 -10.57 16.44 -0.88
C HIS A 45 -12.08 16.61 -0.93
N THR A 46 -12.75 16.05 0.06
CA THR A 46 -14.16 16.35 0.36
C THR A 46 -14.26 17.02 1.72
N ASP A 47 -15.16 17.99 1.82
CA ASP A 47 -15.48 18.65 3.07
C ASP A 47 -16.54 17.85 3.84
N ASP A 48 -16.23 17.46 5.07
CA ASP A 48 -17.11 16.62 5.88
C ASP A 48 -18.37 17.37 6.36
N THR A 49 -18.39 18.69 6.23
CA THR A 49 -19.57 19.52 6.56
C THR A 49 -20.50 19.73 5.36
N GLY A 50 -20.12 19.27 4.16
CA GLY A 50 -20.87 19.45 2.93
C GLY A 50 -20.93 20.91 2.45
N ALA A 51 -20.10 21.79 3.02
CA ALA A 51 -20.11 23.22 2.69
C ALA A 51 -19.38 23.54 1.37
N LYS A 52 -18.53 22.61 0.90
CA LYS A 52 -17.76 22.74 -0.34
C LYS A 52 -17.96 21.51 -1.20
N THR A 53 -17.94 21.71 -2.52
CA THR A 53 -17.84 20.61 -3.48
C THR A 53 -16.46 19.96 -3.41
N GLU A 54 -16.38 18.72 -3.88
CA GLU A 54 -15.11 17.99 -4.00
C GLU A 54 -14.08 18.79 -4.82
N SER A 55 -12.80 18.69 -4.44
CA SER A 55 -11.71 19.35 -5.14
C SER A 55 -11.47 18.77 -6.54
N ASN A 56 -10.68 19.49 -7.34
CA ASN A 56 -10.10 18.90 -8.54
C ASN A 56 -9.26 17.67 -8.18
N ARG A 57 -9.22 16.71 -9.11
CA ARG A 57 -8.37 15.52 -9.01
C ARG A 57 -6.91 15.89 -9.19
N VAL A 58 -6.07 15.32 -8.34
CA VAL A 58 -4.61 15.45 -8.43
C VAL A 58 -4.01 14.06 -8.59
N SER A 59 -3.11 13.89 -9.55
CA SER A 59 -2.44 12.61 -9.78
C SER A 59 -1.57 12.24 -8.58
N VAL A 60 -1.74 11.01 -8.10
CA VAL A 60 -0.87 10.41 -7.08
C VAL A 60 0.44 9.99 -7.75
N PRO A 61 1.61 10.33 -7.17
CA PRO A 61 2.89 9.81 -7.64
C PRO A 61 2.90 8.28 -7.64
N GLY A 62 3.53 7.71 -8.65
CA GLY A 62 3.68 6.28 -8.81
C GLY A 62 4.47 5.68 -7.65
N PHE A 63 4.17 4.41 -7.36
CA PHE A 63 4.80 3.69 -6.27
C PHE A 63 4.97 2.22 -6.64
N THR A 64 5.89 1.55 -5.95
CA THR A 64 6.07 0.10 -6.07
C THR A 64 5.61 -0.56 -4.79
N VAL A 65 4.67 -1.49 -4.90
CA VAL A 65 4.24 -2.32 -3.78
C VAL A 65 5.43 -3.14 -3.31
N LYS A 66 5.71 -3.12 -2.01
CA LYS A 66 6.84 -3.87 -1.44
C LYS A 66 6.74 -5.35 -1.85
N PRO A 67 7.87 -6.01 -2.18
CA PRO A 67 7.90 -7.44 -2.42
C PRO A 67 7.35 -8.21 -1.21
N ALA A 68 6.79 -9.38 -1.46
CA ALA A 68 6.38 -10.27 -0.39
C ALA A 68 7.64 -10.72 0.34
N GLN A 69 7.61 -10.67 1.67
CA GLN A 69 8.68 -11.23 2.47
C GLN A 69 8.41 -12.73 2.62
N GLU A 70 9.42 -13.55 2.31
CA GLU A 70 9.36 -14.98 2.56
C GLU A 70 9.12 -15.24 4.06
N THR A 71 8.35 -16.29 4.36
CA THR A 71 8.15 -16.71 5.75
C THR A 71 9.49 -17.12 6.35
N ALA A 72 9.76 -16.69 7.58
CA ALA A 72 10.96 -17.10 8.29
C ALA A 72 11.01 -18.64 8.40
N PRO A 73 12.18 -19.27 8.18
CA PRO A 73 12.29 -20.72 8.29
C PRO A 73 11.90 -21.16 9.70
N THR A 74 11.05 -22.19 9.77
CA THR A 74 10.64 -22.82 11.02
C THR A 74 11.51 -24.04 11.32
N ASN A 75 11.53 -24.44 12.59
CA ASN A 75 12.20 -25.66 13.06
C ASN A 75 13.67 -25.78 12.61
N VAL A 76 14.42 -24.68 12.70
CA VAL A 76 15.81 -24.67 12.27
C VAL A 76 16.64 -25.62 13.14
N THR A 77 17.23 -26.63 12.52
CA THR A 77 18.11 -27.61 13.16
C THR A 77 19.50 -27.58 12.55
N SER A 78 20.50 -27.97 13.34
CA SER A 78 21.88 -28.12 12.86
C SER A 78 22.44 -29.49 13.22
N THR A 79 23.18 -30.09 12.30
CA THR A 79 23.87 -31.37 12.49
C THR A 79 25.38 -31.15 12.27
N PRO A 80 26.23 -31.31 13.30
CA PRO A 80 27.68 -31.15 13.15
C PRO A 80 28.29 -32.09 12.10
N THR A 81 29.29 -31.61 11.37
CA THR A 81 30.14 -32.38 10.44
C THR A 81 31.60 -32.32 10.91
N ALA A 82 32.50 -33.05 10.25
CA ALA A 82 33.93 -33.07 10.61
C ALA A 82 34.62 -31.69 10.49
N ASP A 83 34.05 -30.78 9.71
CA ASP A 83 34.58 -29.47 9.34
C ASP A 83 33.56 -28.32 9.52
N GLY A 84 32.37 -28.59 10.08
CA GLY A 84 31.30 -27.60 10.17
C GLY A 84 29.96 -28.14 10.69
N ALA A 85 28.86 -27.72 10.07
CA ALA A 85 27.52 -28.20 10.36
C ALA A 85 26.59 -28.07 9.14
N THR A 86 25.67 -29.01 8.97
CA THR A 86 24.54 -28.90 8.05
C THR A 86 23.37 -28.24 8.76
N VAL A 87 22.79 -27.18 8.18
CA VAL A 87 21.60 -26.50 8.71
C VAL A 87 20.38 -26.85 7.86
N LYS A 88 19.27 -27.20 8.51
CA LYS A 88 17.98 -27.53 7.88
C LYS A 88 16.84 -26.73 8.53
N ALA A 89 15.73 -26.58 7.83
CA ALA A 89 14.49 -25.98 8.31
C ALA A 89 13.30 -26.76 7.73
N ASP A 90 12.18 -26.79 8.47
CA ASP A 90 10.92 -27.47 8.11
C ASP A 90 9.75 -26.51 8.20
#